data_AF-A0A949KI12-F1
#
_entry.id   AF-A0A949KI12-F1
#
_cell.length_a   1.000
_cell.length_b   1.000
_cell.length_c   1.000
_cell.angle_alpha   90.00
_cell.angle_beta   90.00
_cell.angle_gamma   90.00
#
_symmetry.space_group_name_H-M   'P 1'
#
loop_
_entity.id
_entity.type
_entity.pdbx_description
1 polymer ?
#
loop_
_entity_poly.entity_id
_entity_poly.type
_entity_poly.pdbx_seq_one_letter_code
_entity_poly.pdbx_strand_id
1 'polypeptide(L)'
;MLNSVLIEQRLALMVGYLTELDKLTRTPPEDFLADRIITGAAESYLRRSLEAIFDIGRHILAKTGSLSLATEYKAIARGLSQKGIVDRKLGLKLVEMAGYRNRLVHLYDEI
;
A
#
# COMPACT_ATOMS: atom_id res chain seq x y z
N MET A 1 15.71 10.94 -13.53
CA MET A 1 15.68 9.54 -14.00
C MET A 1 15.02 8.66 -12.95
N LEU A 2 14.24 7.67 -13.37
CA LEU A 2 13.68 6.67 -12.47
C LEU A 2 14.82 5.82 -11.88
N ASN A 3 14.81 5.65 -10.56
CA ASN A 3 15.69 4.69 -9.87
C ASN A 3 15.00 3.33 -9.84
N SER A 4 15.37 2.42 -10.74
CA SER A 4 14.83 1.07 -10.84
C SER A 4 15.17 0.22 -9.62
N VAL A 5 16.40 0.35 -9.09
CA VAL A 5 16.85 -0.37 -7.89
C VAL A 5 15.94 -0.08 -6.69
N LEU A 6 15.56 1.18 -6.48
CA LEU A 6 14.62 1.55 -5.42
C LEU A 6 13.26 0.88 -5.62
N ILE A 7 12.74 0.89 -6.85
CA ILE A 7 11.44 0.28 -7.18
C ILE A 7 11.49 -1.23 -6.94
N GLU A 8 12.50 -1.91 -7.46
CA GLU A 8 12.72 -3.35 -7.28
C GLU A 8 12.81 -3.73 -5.81
N GLN A 9 13.55 -2.95 -5.00
CA GLN A 9 13.62 -3.18 -3.55
C GLN A 9 12.25 -3.05 -2.87
N ARG A 10 11.42 -2.08 -3.26
CA ARG A 10 10.08 -1.92 -2.67
C ARG A 10 9.13 -3.01 -3.12
N LEU A 11 9.23 -3.46 -4.36
CA LEU A 11 8.50 -4.63 -4.86
C LEU A 11 8.89 -5.90 -4.10
N ALA A 12 10.18 -6.13 -3.88
CA ALA A 12 10.66 -7.28 -3.13
C ALA A 12 10.14 -7.30 -1.69
N LEU A 13 10.16 -6.13 -1.01
CA LEU A 13 9.57 -5.99 0.33
C LEU A 13 8.06 -6.29 0.31
N MET A 14 7.33 -5.74 -0.66
CA MET A 14 5.89 -5.98 -0.82
C MET A 14 5.58 -7.46 -1.04
N VAL A 15 6.34 -8.16 -1.89
CA VAL A 15 6.19 -9.62 -2.09
C VAL A 15 6.40 -10.38 -0.78
N GLY A 16 7.40 -10.00 0.01
CA GLY A 16 7.62 -10.57 1.34
C GLY A 16 6.42 -10.40 2.27
N TYR A 17 5.86 -9.18 2.35
CA TYR A 17 4.68 -8.93 3.18
C TYR A 17 3.43 -9.67 2.71
N LEU A 18 3.20 -9.74 1.40
CA LEU A 18 2.08 -10.48 0.83
C LEU A 18 2.23 -11.98 1.08
N THR A 19 3.45 -12.51 1.08
CA THR A 19 3.73 -13.91 1.43
C THR A 19 3.37 -14.20 2.88
N GLU A 20 3.71 -13.31 3.81
CA GLU A 20 3.32 -13.48 5.21
C GLU A 20 1.80 -13.35 5.38
N LEU A 21 1.15 -12.38 4.72
CA LEU A 21 -0.31 -12.26 4.73
C LEU A 21 -1.00 -13.52 4.21
N ASP A 22 -0.51 -14.11 3.12
CA ASP A 22 -1.04 -15.36 2.56
C ASP A 22 -0.97 -16.50 3.58
N LYS A 23 0.12 -16.62 4.34
CA LYS A 23 0.22 -17.61 5.42
C LYS A 23 -0.84 -17.39 6.51
N LEU A 24 -1.10 -16.13 6.87
CA LEU A 24 -2.10 -15.79 7.89
C LEU A 24 -3.53 -16.12 7.43
N THR A 25 -3.80 -16.19 6.12
CA THR A 25 -5.13 -16.62 5.61
C THR A 25 -5.48 -18.07 5.95
N ARG A 26 -4.49 -18.87 6.36
CA ARG A 26 -4.67 -20.28 6.75
C ARG A 26 -5.12 -20.43 8.21
N THR A 27 -5.07 -19.35 8.99
CA THR A 27 -5.59 -19.33 10.36
C THR A 27 -7.12 -19.28 10.31
N PRO A 28 -7.83 -20.14 11.07
CA PRO A 28 -9.29 -20.07 11.19
C PRO A 28 -9.73 -18.66 11.64
N PRO A 29 -10.87 -18.15 11.16
CA PRO A 29 -11.35 -16.80 11.50
C PRO A 29 -11.46 -16.56 13.01
N GLU A 30 -11.95 -17.53 13.76
CA GLU A 30 -12.07 -17.48 15.22
C GLU A 30 -10.71 -17.31 15.92
N ASP A 31 -9.69 -18.04 15.48
CA ASP A 31 -8.34 -17.99 16.03
C ASP A 31 -7.65 -16.68 15.64
N PHE A 32 -7.87 -16.22 14.40
CA PHE A 32 -7.34 -14.95 13.91
C PHE A 32 -7.85 -13.78 14.77
N LEU A 33 -9.16 -13.74 15.04
CA LEU A 33 -9.81 -12.68 15.81
C LEU A 33 -9.48 -12.76 17.31
N ALA A 34 -9.24 -13.96 17.84
CA ALA A 34 -8.88 -14.15 19.24
C ALA A 34 -7.41 -13.81 19.54
N ASP A 35 -6.51 -13.97 18.57
CA ASP A 35 -5.08 -13.74 18.74
C ASP A 35 -4.64 -12.35 18.25
N ARG A 36 -4.36 -11.46 19.22
CA ARG A 36 -3.88 -10.09 18.95
C ARG A 36 -2.51 -10.04 18.26
N ILE A 37 -1.68 -11.06 18.42
CA ILE A 37 -0.38 -11.14 17.74
C ILE A 37 -0.62 -11.40 16.25
N ILE A 38 -1.50 -12.34 15.92
CA ILE A 38 -1.84 -12.68 14.54
C ILE A 38 -2.53 -11.49 13.84
N THR A 39 -3.56 -10.92 14.47
CA THR A 39 -4.26 -9.74 13.91
C THR A 39 -3.31 -8.56 13.75
N GLY A 40 -2.50 -8.24 14.77
CA GLY A 40 -1.53 -7.15 14.70
C GLY A 40 -0.45 -7.36 13.64
N ALA A 41 -0.02 -8.61 13.42
CA ALA A 41 0.90 -8.95 12.34
C ALA A 41 0.26 -8.70 10.97
N ALA A 42 -0.98 -9.13 10.76
CA ALA A 42 -1.72 -8.90 9.51
C ALA A 42 -1.89 -7.41 9.21
N GLU A 43 -2.33 -6.61 10.18
CA GLU A 43 -2.43 -5.15 10.05
C GLU A 43 -1.09 -4.52 9.66
N SER A 44 -0.01 -4.94 10.30
CA SER A 44 1.34 -4.44 10.03
C SER A 44 1.80 -4.76 8.61
N TYR A 45 1.66 -6.02 8.16
CA TYR A 45 2.03 -6.42 6.82
C TYR A 45 1.17 -5.74 5.75
N LEU A 46 -0.13 -5.59 5.98
CA LEU A 46 -1.02 -4.88 5.06
C LEU A 46 -0.63 -3.40 4.94
N ARG A 47 -0.44 -2.71 6.07
CA ARG A 47 0.00 -1.31 6.09
C ARG A 47 1.33 -1.12 5.36
N ARG A 48 2.32 -1.99 5.62
CA ARG A 48 3.64 -1.92 4.98
C ARG A 48 3.58 -2.19 3.47
N SER A 49 2.67 -3.05 3.03
CA SER A 49 2.41 -3.30 1.61
C SER A 49 1.86 -2.04 0.93
N LEU A 50 0.89 -1.38 1.56
CA LEU A 50 0.33 -0.11 1.05
C LEU A 50 1.39 0.99 1.02
N GLU A 51 2.23 1.10 2.05
CA GLU A 51 3.34 2.06 2.08
C GLU A 51 4.30 1.85 0.89
N ALA A 52 4.70 0.60 0.63
CA ALA A 52 5.59 0.27 -0.48
C ALA A 52 4.99 0.68 -1.84
N ILE A 53 3.68 0.45 -2.05
CA ILE A 53 2.97 0.87 -3.27
C ILE A 53 3.05 2.39 -3.44
N PHE A 54 2.75 3.14 -2.38
CA PHE A 54 2.72 4.60 -2.46
C PHE A 54 4.10 5.23 -2.54
N ASP A 55 5.13 4.61 -1.96
CA ASP A 55 6.52 5.04 -2.12
C ASP A 55 7.01 4.87 -3.55
N ILE A 56 6.70 3.73 -4.19
CA ILE A 56 6.95 3.53 -5.61
C ILE A 56 6.22 4.61 -6.42
N GLY A 57 4.94 4.82 -6.14
CA GLY A 57 4.13 5.80 -6.86
C GLY A 57 4.65 7.23 -6.73
N ARG A 58 5.01 7.63 -5.51
CA ARG A 58 5.63 8.92 -5.19
C ARG A 58 6.91 9.13 -5.97
N HIS A 59 7.79 8.13 -5.98
CA HIS A 59 9.04 8.19 -6.72
C HIS A 59 8.81 8.32 -8.22
N ILE A 60 7.91 7.54 -8.80
CA ILE A 60 7.59 7.64 -10.22
C ILE A 60 7.09 9.05 -10.55
N LEU A 61 6.08 9.55 -9.83
CA LEU A 61 5.49 10.87 -10.08
C LEU A 61 6.49 12.02 -9.90
N ALA A 62 7.35 11.93 -8.87
CA ALA A 62 8.40 12.93 -8.64
C ALA A 62 9.43 12.96 -9.79
N LYS A 63 9.74 11.80 -10.38
CA LYS A 63 10.72 11.70 -11.48
C LYS A 63 10.11 11.91 -12.87
N THR A 64 8.79 11.87 -13.02
CA THR A 64 8.07 12.15 -14.28
C THR A 64 7.46 13.57 -14.32
N GLY A 65 7.92 14.48 -13.45
CA GLY A 65 7.52 15.90 -13.49
C GLY A 65 6.13 16.19 -12.92
N SER A 66 5.62 15.35 -12.01
CA SER A 66 4.31 15.52 -11.36
C SER A 66 4.45 15.63 -9.84
N LEU A 67 5.37 16.49 -9.42
CA LEU A 67 5.75 16.67 -8.01
C LEU A 67 4.55 17.08 -7.13
N SER A 68 3.63 17.90 -7.66
CA SER A 68 2.41 18.30 -6.95
C SER A 68 1.50 17.12 -6.59
N LEU A 69 1.53 16.04 -7.37
CA LEU A 69 0.76 14.82 -7.12
C LEU A 69 1.51 13.81 -6.24
N ALA A 70 2.78 14.07 -5.91
CA ALA A 70 3.64 13.18 -5.12
C ALA A 70 3.56 13.44 -3.60
N THR A 71 2.61 14.26 -3.15
CA THR A 71 2.53 14.79 -1.78
C THR A 71 1.73 13.90 -0.83
N GLU A 72 0.46 13.62 -1.14
CA GLU A 72 -0.43 12.76 -0.36
C GLU A 72 -0.76 11.44 -1.08
N TYR A 73 -1.09 10.38 -0.33
CA TYR A 73 -1.36 9.05 -0.89
C TYR A 73 -2.50 9.04 -1.92
N LYS A 74 -3.60 9.78 -1.66
CA LYS A 74 -4.72 9.87 -2.62
C LYS A 74 -4.32 10.63 -3.88
N ALA A 75 -3.50 11.68 -3.78
CA ALA A 75 -2.97 12.38 -4.96
C ALA A 75 -2.01 11.49 -5.74
N ILE A 76 -1.18 10.69 -5.07
CA ILE A 76 -0.30 9.72 -5.71
C ILE A 76 -1.14 8.72 -6.52
N ALA A 77 -2.16 8.11 -5.92
CA ALA A 77 -3.06 7.19 -6.62
C ALA A 77 -3.71 7.82 -7.86
N ARG A 78 -4.23 9.05 -7.74
CA ARG A 78 -4.81 9.79 -8.88
C ARG A 78 -3.76 10.08 -9.95
N GLY A 79 -2.56 10.51 -9.56
CA GLY A 79 -1.48 10.82 -10.48
C GLY A 79 -1.00 9.62 -11.28
N LEU A 80 -0.88 8.46 -10.64
CA LEU A 80 -0.53 7.22 -11.32
C LEU A 80 -1.53 6.86 -12.42
N SER A 81 -2.82 7.02 -12.14
CA SER A 81 -3.88 6.77 -13.12
C SER A 81 -3.92 7.82 -14.23
N GLN A 82 -3.81 9.11 -13.89
CA GLN A 82 -3.79 10.21 -14.86
C GLN A 82 -2.62 10.12 -15.85
N LYS A 83 -1.50 9.57 -15.41
CA LYS A 83 -0.31 9.34 -16.25
C LYS A 83 -0.35 8.03 -17.04
N GLY A 84 -1.39 7.22 -16.87
CA GLY A 84 -1.50 5.91 -17.52
C GLY A 84 -0.47 4.89 -17.02
N ILE A 85 0.15 5.12 -15.86
CA ILE A 85 1.09 4.16 -15.23
C ILE A 85 0.31 2.95 -14.70
N VAL A 86 -0.90 3.20 -14.21
CA VAL A 86 -1.89 2.18 -13.87
C VAL A 86 -3.18 2.48 -14.62
N ASP A 87 -3.96 1.44 -14.89
CA ASP A 87 -5.29 1.63 -15.48
C ASP A 87 -6.24 2.37 -14.52
N ARG A 88 -7.38 2.83 -15.05
CA ARG A 88 -8.37 3.58 -14.27
C ARG A 88 -8.98 2.75 -13.13
N LYS A 89 -9.17 1.45 -13.33
CA LYS A 89 -9.78 0.56 -12.33
C LYS A 89 -8.86 0.41 -11.13
N LEU A 90 -7.58 0.15 -11.37
CA LEU A 90 -6.54 0.07 -10.34
C LEU A 90 -6.32 1.44 -9.69
N GLY A 91 -6.31 2.52 -10.47
CA GLY A 91 -6.22 3.89 -9.94
C GLY A 91 -7.29 4.21 -8.90
N LEU A 92 -8.55 3.90 -9.20
CA LEU A 92 -9.66 4.07 -8.25
C LEU A 92 -9.47 3.21 -6.99
N LYS A 93 -9.02 1.95 -7.16
CA LYS A 93 -8.74 1.06 -6.04
C LYS A 93 -7.64 1.60 -5.13
N LEU A 94 -6.58 2.18 -5.70
CA LEU A 94 -5.49 2.80 -4.95
C LEU A 94 -5.96 4.03 -4.16
N VAL A 95 -6.94 4.78 -4.65
CA VAL A 95 -7.54 5.90 -3.89
C VAL A 95 -8.30 5.39 -2.66
N GLU A 96 -9.05 4.30 -2.79
CA GLU A 96 -9.71 3.65 -1.64
C GLU A 96 -8.68 3.15 -0.63
N MET A 97 -7.64 2.45 -1.11
CA MET A 97 -6.58 1.90 -0.27
C MET A 97 -5.76 2.98 0.44
N ALA A 98 -5.55 4.14 -0.19
CA ALA A 98 -4.94 5.30 0.45
C ALA A 98 -5.78 5.78 1.66
N GLY A 99 -7.10 5.77 1.53
CA GLY A 99 -8.02 6.05 2.64
C GLY A 99 -7.94 4.99 3.74
N TYR A 100 -7.91 3.72 3.36
CA TYR A 100 -7.82 2.60 4.30
C TYR A 100 -6.51 2.61 5.11
N ARG A 101 -5.36 2.88 4.47
CA ARG A 101 -4.07 3.03 5.14
C ARG A 101 -4.11 4.08 6.25
N ASN A 102 -4.82 5.20 6.04
CA ASN A 102 -4.95 6.23 7.06
C ASN A 102 -5.76 5.75 8.27
N ARG A 103 -6.79 4.92 8.05
CA ARG A 103 -7.55 4.27 9.13
C ARG A 103 -6.69 3.30 9.92
N LEU A 104 -5.84 2.50 9.26
CA LEU A 104 -4.87 1.60 9.90
C LEU A 104 -3.83 2.29 10.82
N VAL A 105 -3.71 3.62 10.76
CA VAL A 105 -2.72 4.38 11.55
C VAL A 105 -3.40 5.29 12.56
N HIS A 106 -4.49 5.93 12.16
CA HIS A 106 -5.24 6.81 13.03
C HIS A 106 -6.41 6.03 13.62
N LEU A 107 -6.44 5.92 14.95
CA LEU A 107 -7.50 5.31 15.78
C LEU A 107 -8.86 6.06 15.68
N TYR A 108 -9.21 6.61 14.51
CA TYR A 108 -10.48 7.31 14.26
C TYR A 108 -11.62 6.29 14.14
N ASP A 109 -11.91 5.62 15.25
CA ASP A 109 -12.89 4.54 15.41
C ASP A 109 -12.34 3.16 15.00
N GLU A 110 -12.76 2.13 15.73
CA GLU A 110 -12.36 0.72 15.58
C GLU A 110 -12.30 0.26 14.10
N ILE A 111 -11.27 -0.52 13.76
CA ILE A 111 -11.10 -1.16 12.44
C ILE A 111 -11.73 -2.55 12.47
#